data_AF-A0A765TBE3-F1
#
_entry.id   AF-A0A765TBE3-F1
#
_cell.length_a   1.000
_cell.length_b   1.000
_cell.length_c   1.000
_cell.angle_alpha   90.00
_cell.angle_beta   90.00
_cell.angle_gamma   90.00
#
_symmetry.space_group_name_H-M   'P 1'
#
loop_
_entity.id
_entity.type
_entity.pdbx_description
1 polymer ?
#
loop_
_entity_poly.entity_id
_entity_poly.type
_entity_poly.pdbx_seq_one_letter_code
_entity_poly.pdbx_strand_id
1 'polypeptide(L)' 'PDSTMLITSFNNLSIYWQKGSMRRLMKDEPEYNRIATYQSINDAYVVEDYGKCAMVTGLKFADS' A
#
# COMPACT_ATOMS: atom_id res chain seq x y z
N PRO A 1 1.98 -4.24 -11.01
CA PRO A 1 2.60 -3.73 -12.25
C PRO A 1 2.68 -4.85 -13.26
N ASP A 2 2.32 -4.57 -14.51
CA ASP A 2 2.40 -5.58 -15.56
C ASP A 2 3.86 -5.98 -15.81
N SER A 3 4.08 -7.20 -16.30
CA SER A 3 5.41 -7.73 -16.61
C SER A 3 6.39 -7.76 -15.44
N THR A 4 5.91 -7.80 -14.20
CA THR A 4 6.72 -7.77 -12.98
C THR A 4 6.26 -8.84 -11.99
N MET A 5 7.19 -9.56 -11.40
CA MET A 5 6.93 -10.59 -10.39
C MET A 5 7.89 -10.42 -9.21
N LEU A 6 7.35 -10.47 -7.98
CA LEU A 6 8.13 -10.52 -6.75
C LEU A 6 8.01 -11.91 -6.15
N ILE A 7 9.15 -12.58 -5.97
CA ILE A 7 9.24 -13.88 -5.32
C ILE A 7 9.71 -13.65 -3.88
N THR A 8 8.87 -13.95 -2.91
CA THR A 8 9.19 -13.93 -1.48
C THR A 8 8.16 -14.74 -0.69
N SER A 9 8.41 -15.01 0.59
CA SER A 9 7.43 -15.64 1.47
C SER A 9 6.42 -14.62 2.01
N PHE A 10 5.15 -15.01 2.17
CA PHE A 10 4.11 -14.06 2.62
C PHE A 10 4.35 -13.47 4.01
N ASN A 11 5.06 -14.19 4.87
CA ASN A 11 5.48 -13.70 6.19
C ASN A 11 6.63 -12.67 6.15
N ASN A 12 7.26 -12.46 5.00
CA ASN A 12 8.32 -11.45 4.81
C ASN A 12 7.75 -10.06 4.50
N LEU A 13 6.44 -9.97 4.26
CA LEU A 13 5.73 -8.74 3.94
C LEU A 13 4.94 -8.30 5.16
N SER A 14 5.20 -7.07 5.61
CA SER A 14 4.58 -6.50 6.79
C SER A 14 4.04 -5.11 6.52
N ILE A 15 3.01 -4.74 7.29
CA ILE A 15 2.49 -3.37 7.35
C ILE A 15 2.62 -2.91 8.79
N TYR A 16 3.33 -1.82 9.01
CA TYR A 16 3.42 -1.17 10.30
C TYR A 16 2.54 0.07 10.30
N TRP A 17 1.90 0.34 11.43
CA TRP A 17 1.14 1.56 11.64
C TRP A 17 1.43 2.13 13.01
N GLN A 18 1.42 3.45 13.11
CA GLN A 18 1.61 4.13 14.38
C GLN A 18 0.33 4.00 15.22
N LYS A 19 0.46 3.46 16.44
CA LYS A 19 -0.69 3.39 17.37
C LYS A 19 -1.19 4.80 17.68
N GLY A 20 -2.50 5.00 17.56
CA GLY A 20 -3.16 6.28 17.81
C GLY A 20 -3.04 7.32 16.68
N SER A 21 -2.43 6.99 15.53
CA SER A 21 -2.34 7.96 14.42
C SER A 21 -3.63 8.13 13.62
N MET A 22 -4.60 7.23 13.79
CA MET A 22 -5.87 7.28 13.07
C MET A 22 -6.68 8.48 13.54
N ARG A 23 -6.88 9.45 12.64
CA ARG A 23 -7.68 10.64 12.88
C ARG A 23 -8.75 10.77 11.81
N ARG A 24 -10.00 11.02 12.25
CA ARG A 24 -11.16 11.26 11.39
C ARG A 24 -11.77 12.61 11.72
N LEU A 25 -12.06 13.40 10.70
CA LEU A 25 -12.85 14.62 10.77
C LEU A 25 -14.03 14.50 9.81
N MET A 26 -15.25 14.71 10.31
CA MET A 26 -16.44 14.85 9.48
C MET A 26 -16.83 16.33 9.49
N LYS A 27 -16.99 16.91 8.31
CA LYS A 27 -17.29 18.33 8.14
C LYS A 27 -18.45 18.48 7.16
N ASP A 28 -19.43 19.28 7.55
CA ASP A 28 -20.46 19.73 6.62
C ASP A 28 -19.88 20.84 5.72
N GLU A 29 -20.02 20.69 4.41
CA GLU A 29 -19.55 21.65 3.41
C GLU A 29 -20.73 22.18 2.59
N PRO A 30 -21.48 23.17 3.13
CA PRO A 30 -22.67 23.70 2.49
C PRO A 30 -22.40 24.31 1.11
N GLU A 31 -21.20 24.89 0.93
CA GLU A 31 -20.73 25.47 -0.34
C GLU A 31 -20.70 24.45 -1.49
N TYR A 32 -20.54 23.16 -1.17
CA TYR A 32 -20.53 22.06 -2.13
C TYR A 32 -21.73 21.12 -1.97
N ASN A 33 -22.72 21.48 -1.13
CA ASN A 33 -23.88 20.67 -0.81
C ASN A 33 -23.50 19.20 -0.48
N ARG A 34 -22.52 19.00 0.41
CA ARG A 34 -22.03 17.66 0.77
C ARG A 34 -21.51 17.60 2.20
N ILE A 35 -21.50 16.39 2.76
CA ILE A 35 -20.77 16.08 3.98
C ILE A 35 -19.44 15.42 3.59
N ALA A 36 -18.32 16.03 3.97
CA ALA A 36 -16.98 15.51 3.72
C ALA A 36 -16.45 14.73 4.94
N THR A 37 -15.78 13.60 4.66
CA THR A 37 -15.05 12.84 5.68
C THR A 37 -13.56 12.84 5.32
N TYR A 38 -12.74 13.44 6.19
CA TYR A 38 -11.29 13.41 6.09
C TYR A 38 -10.75 12.36 7.06
N GLN A 39 -9.96 11.43 6.54
CA GLN A 39 -9.31 10.40 7.34
C GLN A 39 -7.83 10.39 7.04
N SER A 40 -7.02 10.23 8.08
CA SER A 40 -5.57 10.07 7.98
C SER A 40 -5.11 9.00 8.94
N ILE A 41 -4.13 8.22 8.50
CA ILE A 41 -3.40 7.22 9.28
C ILE A 41 -1.93 7.32 8.90
N ASN A 42 -1.02 6.95 9.81
CA ASN A 42 0.40 6.84 9.54
C ASN A 42 0.77 5.36 9.45
N ASP A 43 0.92 4.86 8.22
CA ASP A 43 1.23 3.49 7.86
C ASP A 43 2.47 3.38 6.96
N ALA A 44 3.12 2.22 6.99
CA ALA A 44 4.32 1.92 6.23
C ALA A 44 4.30 0.46 5.76
N TYR A 45 4.61 0.25 4.48
CA TYR A 45 4.81 -1.08 3.88
C TYR A 45 6.29 -1.47 4.01
N VAL A 46 6.56 -2.64 4.57
CA VAL A 46 7.91 -3.09 4.89
C VAL A 46 8.15 -4.49 4.35
N VAL A 47 9.31 -4.68 3.73
CA VAL A 47 9.89 -5.99 3.46
C VAL A 47 10.90 -6.25 4.58
N GLU A 48 10.66 -7.29 5.38
CA GLU A 48 11.43 -7.53 6.62
C GLU A 48 12.88 -7.94 6.33
N ASP A 49 13.06 -8.82 5.34
CA ASP A 49 14.36 -9.32 4.91
C ASP A 49 14.51 -9.23 3.40
N TYR A 50 15.39 -8.32 2.97
CA TYR A 50 15.71 -8.13 1.55
C TYR A 50 16.47 -9.31 0.94
N GLY A 51 17.20 -10.09 1.73
CA GLY A 51 17.89 -11.31 1.25
C GLY A 51 16.93 -12.44 0.90
N LYS A 52 15.68 -12.37 1.36
CA LYS A 52 14.61 -13.35 1.11
C LYS A 52 13.64 -12.92 0.00
N CYS A 53 14.01 -11.94 -0.82
CA CYS A 53 13.18 -11.51 -1.93
C CYS A 53 13.98 -11.41 -3.22
N ALA A 54 13.33 -11.75 -4.34
CA ALA A 54 13.85 -11.55 -5.68
C ALA A 54 12.76 -10.92 -6.54
N MET A 55 13.06 -9.79 -7.16
CA MET A 55 12.14 -9.09 -8.06
C MET A 55 12.59 -9.25 -9.49
N VAL A 56 11.69 -9.72 -10.35
CA VAL A 56 11.91 -9.86 -11.79
C VAL A 56 11.01 -8.85 -12.50
N THR A 57 11.60 -8.02 -13.35
CA THR A 57 10.91 -7.01 -14.14
C THR A 57 11.13 -7.24 -15.63
N GLY A 58 10.22 -6.74 -16.47
CA GLY A 58 10.36 -6.83 -17.93
C GLY A 58 9.98 -8.19 -18.52
N LEU A 59 9.12 -8.96 -17.85
CA LEU A 59 8.62 -10.23 -18.36
C LEU A 59 7.86 -10.03 -19.68
N LYS A 60 8.18 -10.85 -20.69
CA LYS A 60 7.48 -10.91 -21.97
C LYS A 60 7.12 -12.36 -22.24
N PHE A 61 5.91 -12.59 -22.74
CA PHE A 61 5.55 -13.91 -23.25
C PHE A 61 6.42 -14.21 -24.47
N ALA A 62 6.84 -15.46 -24.62
CA ALA A 62 7.52 -15.89 -25.83
C ALA A 62 6.52 -15.87 -26.99
N ASP A 63 6.92 -15.31 -28.13
CA ASP A 63 6.14 -15.39 -29.34
C ASP A 63 6.06 -16.86 -29.78
N SER A 64 4.84 -17.31 -30.12
CA SER A 64 4.53 -18.67 -30.56
C SER A 64 5.03 -18.98 -31.96
#